data_AF-A0A7C2A4K6-F1
#
_entry.id   AF-A0A7C2A4K6-F1
#
_cell.length_a   1.000
_cell.length_b   1.000
_cell.length_c   1.000
_cell.angle_alpha   90.00
_cell.angle_beta   90.00
_cell.angle_gamma   90.00
#
_symmetry.space_group_name_H-M   'P 1'
#
loop_
_entity.id
_entity.type
_entity.pdbx_description
1 polymer ?
#
loop_
_entity_poly.entity_id
_entity_poly.type
_entity_poly.pdbx_seq_one_letter_code
_entity_poly.pdbx_strand_id
1 'polypeptide(L)'
;MAKVKDEFRNLTGAQKAAIFMLSLNREHSAKLFEMMDDEEIRDMSQTMSTLGSVSSSIVERLFVEFADQLSSAGSLVGTFDSTERLLFDALPEERVSQIMEEIRGPAGRTMWDKLGNVNEA
;
A
#
# COMPACT_ATOMS: atom_id res chain seq x y z
N MET A 1 14.15 -7.29 -20.07
CA MET A 1 12.85 -6.74 -19.62
C MET A 1 11.65 -7.46 -20.26
N ALA A 2 11.58 -7.64 -21.59
CA ALA A 2 10.46 -8.34 -22.23
C ALA A 2 10.25 -9.79 -21.72
N LYS A 3 11.32 -10.59 -21.66
CA LYS A 3 11.29 -11.98 -21.16
C LYS A 3 10.72 -12.11 -19.73
N VAL A 4 11.14 -11.23 -18.81
CA VAL A 4 10.62 -11.21 -17.43
C VAL A 4 9.13 -10.89 -17.39
N LYS A 5 8.67 -9.96 -18.24
CA LYS A 5 7.25 -9.59 -18.32
C LYS A 5 6.38 -10.75 -18.81
N ASP A 6 6.90 -11.53 -19.75
CA ASP A 6 6.20 -12.70 -20.30
C ASP A 6 6.18 -13.86 -19.29
N GLU A 7 7.31 -14.17 -18.65
CA GLU A 7 7.40 -15.15 -17.56
C GLU A 7 6.45 -14.80 -16.41
N PHE A 8 6.41 -13.53 -16.02
CA PHE A 8 5.52 -13.04 -14.97
C PHE A 8 4.03 -13.17 -15.32
N ARG A 9 3.66 -12.90 -16.58
CA ARG A 9 2.27 -13.04 -17.06
C ARG A 9 1.80 -14.49 -17.11
N ASN A 10 2.72 -15.43 -17.22
CA ASN A 10 2.41 -16.86 -17.24
C ASN A 10 2.21 -17.45 -15.84
N LEU A 11 2.51 -16.70 -14.77
CA LEU A 11 2.28 -17.15 -13.41
C LEU A 11 0.78 -17.16 -13.07
N THR A 12 0.31 -18.27 -12.52
CA THR A 12 -1.04 -18.37 -11.96
C THR A 12 -1.15 -17.59 -10.65
N GLY A 13 -2.39 -17.29 -10.22
CA GLY A 13 -2.63 -16.64 -8.92
C GLY A 13 -2.03 -17.43 -7.74
N ALA A 14 -2.18 -18.75 -7.76
CA ALA A 14 -1.58 -19.63 -6.74
C ALA A 14 -0.05 -19.54 -6.74
N GLN A 15 0.59 -19.54 -7.92
CA GLN A 15 2.04 -19.39 -8.02
C GLN A 15 2.50 -18.02 -7.51
N LYS A 16 1.79 -16.94 -7.85
CA LYS A 16 2.06 -15.60 -7.34
C LYS A 16 1.94 -15.55 -5.81
N ALA A 17 0.89 -16.13 -5.24
CA ALA A 17 0.70 -16.20 -3.79
C ALA A 17 1.81 -17.01 -3.10
N ALA A 18 2.20 -18.16 -3.67
CA ALA A 18 3.30 -18.97 -3.17
C ALA A 18 4.65 -18.23 -3.21
N ILE A 19 4.94 -17.52 -4.31
CA ILE A 19 6.14 -16.66 -4.42
C ILE A 19 6.11 -15.57 -3.35
N PHE A 20 4.96 -14.92 -3.14
CA PHE A 20 4.80 -13.91 -2.11
C PHE A 20 5.07 -14.49 -0.71
N MET A 21 4.42 -15.59 -0.36
CA MET A 21 4.59 -16.29 0.93
C MET A 21 6.03 -16.70 1.20
N LEU A 22 6.77 -17.16 0.18
CA LEU A 22 8.19 -17.51 0.26
C LEU A 22 9.12 -16.29 0.37
N SER A 23 8.67 -15.12 -0.08
CA SER A 23 9.45 -13.88 -0.08
C SER A 23 9.32 -13.10 1.24
N LEU A 24 8.32 -13.41 2.06
CA LEU A 24 8.17 -12.86 3.41
C LEU A 24 9.14 -13.53 4.39
N ASN A 25 9.36 -12.88 5.54
CA ASN A 25 10.03 -13.54 6.65
C ASN A 25 9.12 -14.62 7.26
N ARG A 26 9.73 -15.58 7.97
CA ARG A 26 9.03 -16.73 8.56
C ARG A 26 7.88 -16.32 9.50
N GLU A 27 8.06 -15.23 10.24
CA GLU A 27 7.09 -14.74 11.22
C GLU A 27 5.82 -14.21 10.55
N HIS A 28 5.94 -13.49 9.43
CA HIS A 28 4.78 -12.99 8.69
C HIS A 28 4.07 -14.12 7.95
N SER A 29 4.79 -15.03 7.30
CA SER A 29 4.16 -16.18 6.62
C SER A 29 3.42 -17.09 7.61
N ALA A 30 3.95 -17.28 8.82
CA ALA A 30 3.28 -18.07 9.85
C ALA A 30 1.91 -17.49 10.25
N LYS A 31 1.83 -16.17 10.48
CA LYS A 31 0.56 -15.50 10.78
C LYS A 31 -0.46 -15.63 9.66
N LEU A 32 0.00 -15.64 8.40
CA LEU A 32 -0.88 -15.85 7.25
C LEU A 32 -1.41 -17.28 7.21
N PHE A 33 -0.58 -18.29 7.49
CA PHE A 33 -1.01 -19.69 7.56
C PHE A 33 -1.99 -19.96 8.70
N GLU A 34 -1.88 -19.25 9.84
CA GLU A 34 -2.83 -19.37 10.95
C GLU A 34 -4.27 -18.93 10.60
N MET A 35 -4.44 -18.15 9.51
CA MET A 35 -5.75 -17.70 9.04
C MET A 35 -6.33 -18.58 7.93
N MET A 36 -5.60 -19.61 7.49
CA MET A 36 -5.99 -20.52 6.42
C MET A 36 -6.53 -21.83 7.01
N ASP A 37 -7.38 -22.52 6.25
CA ASP A 37 -7.77 -23.88 6.59
C ASP A 37 -6.75 -24.94 6.10
N ASP A 38 -6.93 -26.20 6.53
CA ASP A 38 -6.02 -27.29 6.19
C ASP A 38 -5.94 -27.59 4.69
N GLU A 39 -6.99 -27.31 3.92
CA GLU A 39 -7.02 -27.51 2.47
C GLU A 39 -6.22 -26.41 1.77
N GLU A 40 -6.45 -25.15 2.14
CA GLU A 40 -5.70 -23.99 1.66
C GLU A 40 -4.19 -24.11 1.97
N ILE A 41 -3.84 -24.52 3.20
CA ILE A 41 -2.45 -24.75 3.60
C ILE A 41 -1.82 -25.83 2.73
N ARG A 42 -2.54 -26.92 2.46
CA ARG A 42 -2.04 -28.02 1.63
C ARG A 42 -1.78 -27.57 0.20
N ASP A 43 -2.73 -26.87 -0.40
CA ASP A 43 -2.64 -26.38 -1.79
C ASP A 43 -1.53 -25.34 -1.95
N MET A 44 -1.43 -24.41 -0.99
CA MET A 44 -0.35 -23.43 -0.94
C MET A 44 1.01 -24.13 -0.82
N SER A 45 1.13 -25.08 0.10
CA SER A 45 2.38 -25.83 0.32
C SER A 45 2.79 -26.64 -0.92
N GLN A 46 1.83 -27.27 -1.60
CA GLN A 46 2.10 -28.00 -2.83
C GLN A 46 2.58 -27.06 -3.94
N THR A 47 1.95 -25.90 -4.09
CA THR A 47 2.38 -24.88 -5.05
C THR A 47 3.79 -24.38 -4.73
N MET A 48 4.08 -24.05 -3.46
CA MET A 48 5.41 -23.61 -3.02
C MET A 48 6.49 -24.67 -3.34
N SER A 49 6.20 -25.95 -3.12
CA SER A 49 7.16 -27.04 -3.35
C SER A 49 7.50 -27.27 -4.83
N THR A 50 6.64 -26.81 -5.76
CA THR A 50 6.77 -27.06 -7.20
C THR A 50 7.30 -25.86 -8.00
N LEU A 51 7.47 -24.69 -7.37
CA LEU A 51 7.89 -23.45 -8.03
C LEU A 51 9.30 -23.48 -8.64
N GLY A 52 10.23 -24.25 -8.06
CA GLY A 52 11.63 -24.26 -8.49
C GLY A 52 12.33 -22.92 -8.25
N SER A 53 13.26 -22.56 -9.14
CA SER A 53 14.01 -21.30 -9.04
C SER A 53 13.21 -20.14 -9.63
N VAL A 54 13.00 -19.10 -8.84
CA VAL A 54 12.31 -17.87 -9.25
C VAL A 54 13.35 -16.74 -9.25
N SER A 55 13.44 -16.00 -10.36
CA SER A 55 14.39 -14.90 -10.46
C SER A 55 13.96 -13.72 -9.58
N SER A 56 14.94 -12.98 -9.04
CA SER A 56 14.68 -11.77 -8.24
C SER A 56 13.83 -10.73 -8.98
N SER A 57 13.99 -10.61 -10.29
CA SER A 57 13.20 -9.71 -11.14
C SER A 57 11.70 -10.06 -11.20
N ILE A 58 11.35 -11.34 -11.06
CA ILE A 58 9.96 -11.80 -10.99
C ILE A 58 9.36 -11.44 -9.63
N VAL A 59 10.13 -11.65 -8.56
CA VAL A 59 9.73 -11.28 -7.19
C VAL A 59 9.51 -9.77 -7.08
N GLU A 60 10.44 -8.96 -7.56
CA GLU A 60 10.31 -7.49 -7.56
C GLU A 60 9.05 -7.06 -8.33
N ARG A 61 8.82 -7.62 -9.52
CA ARG A 61 7.62 -7.32 -10.31
C ARG A 61 6.33 -7.69 -9.58
N LEU A 62 6.33 -8.79 -8.83
CA LEU A 62 5.20 -9.22 -8.01
C LEU A 62 4.86 -8.17 -6.95
N PHE A 63 5.85 -7.66 -6.23
CA PHE A 63 5.62 -6.66 -5.18
C PHE A 63 5.16 -5.32 -5.75
N VAL A 64 5.64 -4.92 -6.94
CA VAL A 64 5.13 -3.72 -7.62
C VAL A 64 3.64 -3.91 -7.97
N GLU A 65 3.26 -5.03 -8.59
CA GLU A 65 1.84 -5.30 -8.90
C GLU A 65 0.98 -5.34 -7.64
N PHE A 66 1.47 -5.98 -6.57
CA PHE A 66 0.76 -6.04 -5.29
C PHE A 66 0.57 -4.66 -4.67
N ALA A 67 1.60 -3.80 -4.67
CA ALA A 67 1.50 -2.43 -4.17
C ALA A 67 0.55 -1.58 -5.01
N ASP A 68 0.57 -1.73 -6.34
CA ASP A 68 -0.38 -1.06 -7.25
C ASP A 68 -1.82 -1.50 -6.93
N GLN A 69 -2.06 -2.79 -6.69
CA GLN A 69 -3.38 -3.30 -6.31
C GLN A 69 -3.81 -2.83 -4.92
N LEU A 70 -2.89 -2.80 -3.94
CA LEU A 70 -3.17 -2.31 -2.59
C LEU A 70 -3.51 -0.81 -2.61
N SER A 71 -2.80 -0.01 -3.42
CA SER A 71 -3.09 1.41 -3.59
C SER A 71 -4.39 1.68 -4.36
N SER A 72 -4.80 0.75 -5.23
CA SER A 72 -6.10 0.82 -5.91
C SER A 72 -7.30 0.58 -4.97
N ALA A 73 -7.07 0.01 -3.77
CA ALA A 73 -8.10 -0.23 -2.75
C ALA A 73 -8.56 1.07 -2.03
N GLY A 74 -7.97 2.22 -2.33
CA GLY A 74 -8.51 3.51 -1.94
C GLY A 74 -7.51 4.62 -2.23
N SER A 75 -7.92 5.62 -3.00
CA SER A 75 -7.15 6.85 -3.11
C SER A 75 -7.02 7.45 -1.69
N LEU A 76 -5.81 7.49 -1.15
CA LEU A 76 -5.54 8.25 0.07
C LEU A 76 -5.60 9.73 -0.30
N VAL A 77 -6.72 10.37 0.03
CA VAL A 77 -6.81 11.83 -0.06
C VAL A 77 -6.28 12.39 1.25
N GLY A 78 -5.05 12.89 1.23
CA GLY A 78 -4.51 13.68 2.32
C GLY A 78 -5.25 15.01 2.41
N THR A 79 -6.16 15.14 3.39
CA THR A 79 -6.79 16.39 3.79
C THR A 79 -6.18 16.90 5.10
N PHE A 80 -6.37 18.19 5.38
CA PHE A 80 -6.00 18.78 6.67
C PHE A 80 -6.51 17.93 7.85
N ASP A 81 -7.79 17.53 7.81
CA ASP A 81 -8.42 16.73 8.86
C ASP A 81 -7.82 15.31 8.96
N SER A 82 -7.49 14.68 7.83
CA SER A 82 -6.86 13.35 7.84
C SER A 82 -5.45 13.39 8.42
N THR A 83 -4.70 14.46 8.15
CA THR A 83 -3.37 14.69 8.70
C THR A 83 -3.44 15.01 10.19
N GLU A 84 -4.41 15.83 10.61
CA GLU A 84 -4.63 16.18 12.01
C GLU A 84 -4.92 14.93 12.86
N ARG A 85 -5.86 14.08 12.41
CA ARG A 85 -6.20 12.82 13.10
C ARG A 85 -5.00 11.89 13.24
N LEU A 86 -4.24 11.71 12.16
CA LEU A 86 -3.06 10.86 12.17
C LEU A 86 -1.98 11.37 13.15
N LEU A 87 -1.82 12.68 13.26
CA LEU A 87 -0.86 13.28 14.18
C LEU A 87 -1.31 13.14 15.65
N PHE A 88 -2.61 13.21 15.93
CA PHE A 88 -3.16 12.96 17.27
C PHE A 88 -2.95 11.53 17.76
N ASP A 89 -2.91 10.54 16.87
CA ASP A 89 -2.63 9.16 17.24
C ASP A 89 -1.15 8.92 17.61
N ALA A 90 -0.25 9.83 17.22
CA ALA A 90 1.20 9.66 17.34
C ALA A 90 1.87 10.64 18.32
N LEU A 91 1.26 11.79 18.62
CA LEU A 91 1.88 12.89 19.35
C LEU A 91 0.92 13.51 20.39
N PRO A 92 1.44 14.14 21.46
CA PRO A 92 0.62 14.92 22.39
C PRO A 92 -0.11 16.09 21.71
N GLU A 93 -1.32 16.39 22.18
CA GLU A 93 -2.26 17.36 21.58
C GLU A 93 -1.66 18.75 21.33
N GLU A 94 -0.86 19.26 22.27
CA GLU A 94 -0.19 20.56 22.16
C GLU A 94 0.79 20.61 20.99
N ARG A 95 1.50 19.50 20.73
CA ARG A 95 2.44 19.40 19.62
C ARG A 95 1.73 19.32 18.28
N VAL A 96 0.61 18.60 18.23
CA VAL A 96 -0.24 18.52 17.03
C VAL A 96 -0.79 19.90 16.70
N SER A 97 -1.36 20.59 17.67
CA SER A 97 -1.93 21.93 17.50
C SER A 97 -0.91 22.93 16.94
N GLN A 98 0.30 22.95 17.50
CA GLN A 98 1.39 23.79 17.00
C GLN A 98 1.74 23.48 15.53
N ILE A 99 1.92 22.20 15.20
CA ILE A 99 2.27 21.78 13.83
C ILE A 99 1.15 22.12 12.85
N MET A 100 -0.10 21.86 13.24
CA MET A 100 -1.26 22.13 12.39
C MET A 100 -1.50 23.64 12.19
N GLU A 101 -1.20 24.47 13.19
CA GLU A 101 -1.23 25.93 13.09
C GLU A 101 -0.12 26.47 12.16
N GLU A 102 1.10 25.94 12.27
CA GLU A 102 2.20 26.25 11.36
C GLU A 102 1.87 25.89 9.90
N ILE A 103 1.23 24.73 9.68
CA ILE A 103 0.78 24.27 8.36
C ILE A 103 -0.36 25.15 7.81
N ARG A 104 -1.28 25.65 8.66
CA ARG A 104 -2.32 26.60 8.24
C ARG A 104 -1.74 27.93 7.78
N GLY A 105 -0.51 28.28 8.19
CA GLY A 105 0.16 29.53 7.86
C GLY A 105 -0.57 30.76 8.41
N PRO A 106 -0.05 31.98 8.18
CA PRO A 106 -0.72 33.21 8.58
C PRO A 106 -1.94 33.46 7.70
N ALA A 107 -3.07 32.94 8.20
CA ALA A 107 -4.45 33.07 7.77
C ALA A 107 -5.00 31.89 6.95
N GLY A 108 -6.23 31.50 7.31
CA GLY A 108 -7.29 31.15 6.38
C GLY A 108 -7.57 32.31 5.40
N ARG A 109 -6.56 32.69 4.64
CA ARG A 109 -6.63 33.57 3.49
C ARG A 109 -6.89 32.68 2.30
N THR A 110 -8.17 32.38 2.16
CA THR A 110 -8.92 32.37 0.91
C THR A 110 -8.73 33.68 0.11
N MET A 111 -7.48 34.10 -0.12
CA MET A 111 -7.14 35.19 -1.03
C MET A 111 -7.49 34.81 -2.48
N TRP A 112 -7.63 33.52 -2.78
CA TRP A 112 -8.24 33.04 -4.03
C TRP A 112 -9.77 33.18 -4.05
N ASP A 113 -10.51 32.96 -2.94
CA ASP A 113 -11.98 33.17 -2.92
C ASP A 113 -12.37 34.65 -2.98
N LYS A 114 -11.53 35.57 -2.47
CA LYS A 114 -11.79 37.02 -2.58
C LYS A 114 -11.51 37.60 -3.97
N LEU A 115 -10.79 36.89 -4.84
CA LEU A 115 -10.51 37.34 -6.21
C LEU A 115 -11.56 36.86 -7.24
N GLY A 116 -12.37 35.84 -6.91
CA GLY A 116 -13.40 35.30 -7.82
C GLY A 116 -14.70 36.11 -7.91
N ASN A 117 -14.97 37.01 -6.95
CA ASN A 117 -16.23 37.76 -6.86
C ASN A 117 -16.13 39.24 -7.30
N VAL A 118 -15.10 39.63 -8.05
CA VAL A 118 -14.89 41.05 -8.45
C VAL A 118 -14.97 41.28 -9.98
N ASN A 119 -15.52 40.34 -10.75
CA ASN A 119 -15.72 40.57 -12.19
C ASN A 119 -17.05 40.01 -12.71
N GLU A 120 -18.16 40.41 -12.10
CA GLU A 120 -19.45 40.58 -12.77
C GLU A 120 -20.12 41.85 -12.21
N ALA A 121 -19.85 42.98 -12.86
CA ALA A 121 -20.66 44.20 -12.83
C ALA A 121 -20.55 44.88 -14.20
#